data_AF-A0A7J7C3P6-F1
#
_entry.id   AF-A0A7J7C3P6-F1
#
_cell.length_a   1.000
_cell.length_b   1.000
_cell.length_c   1.000
_cell.angle_alpha   90.00
_cell.angle_beta   90.00
_cell.angle_gamma   90.00
#
_symmetry.space_group_name_H-M   'P 1'
#
loop_
_entity.id
_entity.type
_entity.pdbx_description
1 polymer ?
#
loop_
_entity_poly.entity_id
_entity_poly.type
_entity_poly.pdbx_seq_one_letter_code
_entity_poly.pdbx_strand_id
1 'polypeptide(L)'
;MGHGTYPASDELSLQMTGMHGTVYANYAVDKSDLLLAFGVRFDDCVTGKLDTFASRARIVHIDIDSTEIGKRISSLTFQFVER
;
A
#
# COMPACT_ATOMS: atom_id res chain seq x y z
N MET A 1 7.84 4.19 5.05
CA MET A 1 8.96 3.70 5.90
C MET A 1 9.06 2.17 5.84
N GLY A 2 9.39 1.59 4.68
CA GLY A 2 9.35 0.11 4.49
C GLY A 2 10.63 -0.52 3.93
N HIS A 3 11.69 0.27 3.71
CA HIS A 3 12.96 -0.23 3.19
C HIS A 3 13.58 -1.25 4.16
N GLY A 4 13.95 -2.43 3.64
CA GLY A 4 14.53 -3.52 4.42
C GLY A 4 13.54 -4.62 4.82
N THR A 5 12.24 -4.39 4.68
CA THR A 5 11.21 -5.43 4.93
C THR A 5 11.25 -6.54 3.87
N TYR A 6 11.61 -6.18 2.63
CA TYR A 6 11.87 -7.10 1.53
C TYR A 6 13.26 -6.82 0.94
N PRO A 7 14.04 -7.84 0.53
CA PRO A 7 15.38 -7.63 -0.01
C PRO A 7 15.33 -6.82 -1.31
N ALA A 8 15.98 -5.65 -1.33
CA ALA A 8 15.91 -4.74 -2.47
C ALA A 8 16.58 -5.27 -3.75
N SER A 9 17.48 -6.25 -3.62
CA SER A 9 18.23 -6.90 -4.70
C SER A 9 17.52 -8.11 -5.30
N ASP A 10 16.39 -8.52 -4.72
CA ASP A 10 15.60 -9.65 -5.22
C ASP A 10 14.84 -9.26 -6.50
N GLU A 11 14.68 -10.20 -7.43
CA GLU A 11 14.04 -9.96 -8.73
C GLU A 11 12.57 -9.53 -8.60
N LEU A 12 11.87 -9.98 -7.54
CA LEU A 12 10.49 -9.61 -7.27
C LEU A 12 10.36 -8.28 -6.51
N SER A 13 11.47 -7.65 -6.14
CA SER A 13 11.46 -6.37 -5.44
C SER A 13 11.11 -5.22 -6.38
N LEU A 14 9.91 -4.65 -6.20
CA LEU A 14 9.51 -3.44 -6.91
C LEU A 14 10.15 -2.16 -6.36
N GLN A 15 10.97 -2.26 -5.30
CA GLN A 15 11.57 -1.11 -4.60
C GLN A 15 10.50 -0.14 -4.06
N MET A 16 10.82 1.14 -3.91
CA MET A 16 9.96 2.11 -3.24
C MET A 16 8.84 2.60 -4.17
N THR A 17 7.62 2.70 -3.65
CA THR A 17 6.47 3.36 -4.31
C THR A 17 6.26 4.77 -3.73
N GLY A 18 5.63 5.66 -4.52
CA GLY A 18 5.28 7.03 -4.14
C GLY A 18 5.95 8.11 -5.00
N MET A 19 5.93 9.36 -4.51
CA MET A 19 6.41 10.54 -5.24
C MET A 19 7.88 10.48 -5.66
N HIS A 20 8.73 9.81 -4.86
CA HIS A 20 10.15 9.54 -5.18
C HIS A 20 10.41 8.04 -5.41
N GLY A 21 9.34 7.28 -5.62
CA GLY A 21 9.40 5.86 -5.90
C GLY A 21 9.82 5.56 -7.34
N THR A 22 10.02 4.29 -7.63
CA THR A 22 10.34 3.83 -8.99
C THR A 22 9.10 3.86 -9.87
N VAL A 23 9.30 4.10 -11.16
CA VAL A 23 8.20 4.15 -12.14
C VAL A 23 7.46 2.81 -12.20
N TYR A 24 8.21 1.70 -12.14
CA TYR A 24 7.63 0.36 -12.21
C TYR A 24 6.87 -0.02 -10.94
N ALA A 25 7.28 0.45 -9.74
CA ALA A 25 6.47 0.28 -8.52
C ALA A 25 5.11 0.98 -8.64
N ASN A 26 5.12 2.25 -9.05
CA ASN A 26 3.90 3.04 -9.18
C ASN A 26 2.99 2.48 -10.28
N TYR A 27 3.58 1.98 -11.37
CA TYR A 27 2.83 1.31 -12.44
C TYR A 27 2.19 0.00 -11.96
N ALA A 28 2.91 -0.81 -11.19
CA ALA A 28 2.37 -2.06 -10.63
C ALA A 28 1.19 -1.78 -9.71
N VAL A 29 1.26 -0.74 -8.87
CA VAL A 29 0.14 -0.33 -8.02
C VAL A 29 -1.05 0.15 -8.85
N ASP A 30 -0.84 0.99 -9.86
CA ASP A 30 -1.90 1.49 -10.75
C ASP A 30 -2.61 0.37 -11.53
N LYS A 31 -1.87 -0.66 -11.93
CA LYS A 31 -2.39 -1.78 -12.73
C LYS A 31 -2.83 -2.98 -11.89
N SER A 32 -2.66 -2.93 -10.57
CA SER A 32 -3.10 -4.00 -9.67
C SER A 32 -4.63 -4.12 -9.63
N ASP A 33 -5.10 -5.36 -9.50
CA ASP A 33 -6.50 -5.70 -9.18
C ASP A 33 -6.66 -6.06 -7.69
N LEU A 34 -5.56 -6.35 -7.00
CA LEU A 34 -5.45 -6.59 -5.58
C LEU A 34 -4.20 -5.90 -5.02
N LEU A 35 -4.38 -5.03 -4.02
CA LEU A 35 -3.31 -4.35 -3.31
C LEU A 35 -3.27 -4.84 -1.87
N LEU A 36 -2.15 -5.47 -1.49
CA LEU A 36 -1.91 -5.95 -0.12
C LEU A 36 -1.11 -4.89 0.64
N ALA A 37 -1.78 -4.22 1.57
CA ALA A 37 -1.25 -3.14 2.40
C ALA A 37 -1.00 -3.67 3.81
N PHE A 38 0.24 -4.05 4.11
CA PHE A 38 0.63 -4.59 5.42
C PHE A 38 1.43 -3.56 6.21
N GLY A 39 0.88 -3.06 7.32
CA GLY A 39 1.53 -2.09 8.21
C GLY A 39 1.86 -0.75 7.53
N VAL A 40 1.02 -0.32 6.58
CA VAL A 40 1.22 0.91 5.82
C VAL A 40 0.14 1.92 6.14
N ARG A 41 0.57 3.16 6.37
CA ARG A 41 -0.33 4.30 6.39
C ARG A 41 -0.36 4.89 4.98
N PHE A 42 -1.56 5.09 4.43
CA PHE A 42 -1.76 5.70 3.11
C PHE A 42 -1.46 7.21 3.16
N ASP A 43 -0.18 7.54 3.27
CA ASP A 43 0.33 8.92 3.31
C ASP A 43 0.23 9.60 1.94
N ASP A 44 0.01 10.92 1.93
CA ASP A 44 -0.19 11.70 0.71
C ASP A 44 1.02 11.64 -0.23
N CYS A 45 2.22 11.44 0.33
CA CYS A 45 3.46 11.31 -0.43
C CYS A 45 3.54 10.00 -1.24
N VAL A 46 2.73 9.00 -0.87
CA VAL A 46 2.66 7.70 -1.55
C VAL A 46 1.46 7.65 -2.48
N THR A 47 0.31 8.15 -2.02
CA THR A 47 -0.96 8.03 -2.75
C THR A 47 -1.16 9.11 -3.81
N GLY A 48 -0.58 10.30 -3.64
CA GLY A 48 -0.92 11.45 -4.47
C GLY A 48 -2.42 11.75 -4.38
N LYS A 49 -3.15 11.62 -5.50
CA LYS A 49 -4.62 11.74 -5.51
C LYS A 49 -5.26 10.39 -5.17
N LEU A 50 -5.96 10.34 -4.03
CA LEU A 50 -6.64 9.14 -3.52
C LEU A 50 -7.61 8.53 -4.53
N ASP A 51 -8.36 9.36 -5.27
CA ASP A 51 -9.34 8.88 -6.26
C ASP A 51 -8.70 8.12 -7.44
N THR A 52 -7.43 8.40 -7.72
CA THR A 52 -6.68 7.73 -8.79
C THR A 52 -5.82 6.59 -8.28
N PHE A 53 -5.50 6.58 -6.98
CA PHE A 53 -4.62 5.61 -6.39
C PHE A 53 -5.29 4.24 -6.32
N ALA A 54 -4.71 3.25 -7.01
CA ALA A 54 -5.22 1.87 -7.03
C ALA A 54 -6.73 1.79 -7.34
N SER A 55 -7.22 2.67 -8.23
CA SER A 55 -8.66 2.86 -8.51
C SER A 55 -9.40 1.60 -8.98
N ARG A 56 -8.67 0.60 -9.48
CA ARG A 56 -9.21 -0.68 -9.96
C ARG A 56 -8.93 -1.84 -9.00
N ALA A 57 -8.16 -1.61 -7.95
CA ALA A 57 -7.69 -2.66 -7.06
C ALA A 57 -8.63 -2.85 -5.86
N ARG A 58 -8.77 -4.09 -5.42
CA ARG A 58 -9.28 -4.40 -4.08
C ARG A 58 -8.14 -4.22 -3.10
N ILE A 59 -8.34 -3.41 -2.07
CA ILE A 59 -7.29 -3.13 -1.09
C ILE A 59 -7.54 -3.99 0.14
N VAL A 60 -6.59 -4.84 0.48
CA VAL A 60 -6.54 -5.58 1.74
C VAL A 60 -5.60 -4.82 2.66
N HIS A 61 -6.16 -4.21 3.70
CA HIS A 61 -5.39 -3.41 4.64
C HIS A 61 -5.28 -4.15 5.98
N ILE A 62 -4.05 -4.43 6.39
CA ILE A 62 -3.71 -5.01 7.69
C ILE A 62 -2.88 -3.99 8.44
N ASP A 63 -3.47 -3.40 9.48
CA ASP A 63 -2.78 -2.53 10.43
C ASP A 63 -3.22 -2.91 11.84
N ILE A 64 -2.32 -2.72 12.81
CA ILE A 64 -2.62 -2.93 14.24
C ILE A 64 -3.42 -1.75 14.78
N ASP A 65 -3.26 -0.56 14.20
CA ASP A 65 -4.00 0.63 14.55
C ASP A 65 -5.31 0.71 13.78
N SER A 66 -6.41 0.40 14.47
CA SER A 66 -7.77 0.48 13.93
C SER A 66 -8.15 1.87 13.39
N THR A 67 -7.50 2.93 13.86
CA THR A 67 -7.81 4.31 13.46
C THR A 67 -7.27 4.66 12.07
N GLU A 68 -6.26 3.93 11.59
CA GLU A 68 -5.69 4.12 10.25
C GLU A 68 -6.48 3.38 9.16
N ILE A 69 -7.29 2.41 9.56
CA ILE A 69 -8.14 1.63 8.65
C ILE A 69 -9.36 2.45 8.24
N GLY A 70 -9.57 2.64 6.93
CA GLY A 70 -10.71 3.41 6.40
C GLY A 70 -10.58 4.93 6.50
N LYS A 71 -9.49 5.44 7.08
CA LYS A 71 -9.26 6.88 7.29
C LYS A 71 -9.08 7.67 5.99
N ARG A 72 -8.40 7.07 5.00
CA ARG A 72 -8.09 7.72 3.72
C ARG A 72 -8.54 6.95 2.50
N ILE A 73 -8.60 5.62 2.60
CA ILE A 73 -9.01 4.75 1.50
C ILE A 73 -9.99 3.71 2.02
N SER A 74 -11.09 3.52 1.28
CA SER A 74 -12.02 2.41 1.52
C SER A 74 -11.35 1.09 1.15
N SER A 75 -11.22 0.18 2.11
CA SER A 75 -10.49 -1.08 1.96
C SER A 75 -11.23 -2.24 2.64
N LEU A 76 -11.03 -3.46 2.13
CA LEU A 76 -11.46 -4.67 2.83
C LEU A 76 -10.54 -4.86 4.04
N THR A 77 -11.12 -4.82 5.22
CA THR A 77 -10.39 -4.84 6.49
C THR A 77 -10.28 -6.25 7.03
N PHE A 78 -9.06 -6.70 7.33
CA PHE A 78 -8.82 -7.84 8.21
C PHE A 78 -8.20 -7.32 9.50
N GLN A 79 -9.01 -7.21 10.54
CA GLN A 79 -8.58 -6.73 11.84
C GLN A 79 -8.13 -7.92 12.68
N PHE A 80 -6.83 -8.00 12.96
CA PHE A 80 -6.32 -8.90 14.01
C PHE A 80 -6.68 -8.28 15.36
N VAL A 81 -7.89 -8.57 15.84
CA VAL A 81 -8.24 -8.34 17.24
C VAL A 81 -7.48 -9.40 18.03
N GLU A 82 -6.41 -8.98 18.71
CA GLU A 82 -5.78 -9.79 19.76
C GLU A 82 -6.87 -10.20 20.76
N ARG A 83 -7.12 -11.50 20.84
CA ARG A 83 -7.64 -12.14 22.05
C ARG A 83 -6.47 -12.70 22.84
#